data_AF-A0A7Y4IRF3-F1
#
_entry.id   AF-A0A7Y4IRF3-F1
#
_cell.length_a   1.000
_cell.length_b   1.000
_cell.length_c   1.000
_cell.angle_alpha   90.00
_cell.angle_beta   90.00
_cell.angle_gamma   90.00
#
_symmetry.space_group_name_H-M   'P 1'
#
loop_
_entity.id
_entity.type
_entity.pdbx_description
1 polymer ?
#
loop_
_entity_poly.entity_id
_entity_poly.type
_entity_poly.pdbx_seq_one_letter_code
_entity_poly.pdbx_strand_id
1 'polypeptide(L)'
;MAQSRRIRSLVFSVLAVCASSCGVSEDEAVRPKEGESLSDAPYCGSFGCVNPYQFCAEIFLEFGRSPPICVFDDICERLECANSNRTCALFDGFPAQVKCIKP
;
A
#
# COMPACT_ATOMS: atom_id res chain seq x y z
N MET A 1 10.67 46.33 15.54
CA MET A 1 10.87 44.90 15.85
C MET A 1 9.52 44.17 15.85
N ALA A 2 8.88 43.93 14.70
CA ALA A 2 7.53 43.31 14.67
C ALA A 2 7.32 42.31 13.51
N GLN A 3 8.34 42.06 12.68
CA GLN A 3 8.20 41.30 11.44
C GLN A 3 8.78 39.87 11.51
N SER A 4 9.46 39.51 12.62
CA SER A 4 10.12 38.21 12.79
C SER A 4 9.21 37.11 13.38
N ARG A 5 8.09 37.47 14.04
CA ARG A 5 7.22 36.47 14.71
C ARG A 5 6.27 35.72 13.76
N ARG A 6 5.87 36.31 12.63
CA ARG A 6 4.87 35.70 11.73
C ARG A 6 5.43 34.56 10.86
N ILE A 7 6.72 34.62 10.51
CA ILE A 7 7.36 33.63 9.63
C ILE A 7 7.60 32.31 10.38
N ARG A 8 7.85 32.38 11.70
CA ARG A 8 8.10 31.19 12.53
C ARG A 8 6.88 30.29 12.74
N SER A 9 5.66 30.82 12.55
CA SER A 9 4.42 30.06 12.76
C SER A 9 3.98 29.29 11.52
N LEU A 10 4.43 29.67 10.32
CA LEU A 10 4.06 29.00 9.07
C LEU A 10 4.91 27.75 8.78
N VAL A 11 6.15 27.68 9.29
CA VAL A 11 7.06 26.55 9.07
C VAL A 11 6.66 25.32 9.89
N PHE A 12 6.01 25.52 11.04
CA PHE A 12 5.61 24.42 11.93
C PHE A 12 4.47 23.56 11.36
N SER A 13 3.63 24.12 10.49
CA SER A 13 2.46 23.41 9.96
C SER A 13 2.81 22.39 8.85
N VAL A 14 3.92 22.58 8.15
CA VAL A 14 4.30 21.72 7.01
C VAL A 14 4.93 20.41 7.49
N LEU A 15 5.71 20.43 8.58
CA LEU A 15 6.32 19.24 9.16
C LEU A 15 5.29 18.29 9.81
N ALA A 16 4.17 18.81 10.28
CA ALA A 16 3.11 18.00 10.90
C ALA A 16 2.34 17.13 9.88
N VAL A 17 2.25 17.56 8.62
CA VAL A 17 1.53 16.83 7.56
C VAL A 17 2.35 15.65 7.01
N CYS A 18 3.69 15.72 7.04
CA CYS A 18 4.55 14.61 6.62
C CYS A 18 4.68 13.50 7.67
N ALA A 19 4.38 13.78 8.94
CA ALA A 19 4.41 12.78 10.02
C ALA A 19 3.12 11.94 10.12
N SER A 20 2.07 12.32 9.39
CA SER A 20 0.79 11.60 9.38
C SER A 20 0.64 10.61 8.21
N SER A 21 1.68 10.36 7.41
CA SER A 21 1.71 9.13 6.61
C SER A 21 1.91 7.98 7.59
N CYS A 22 0.81 7.52 8.19
CA CYS A 22 0.73 6.22 8.85
C CYS A 22 1.06 5.18 7.79
N GLY A 23 2.35 4.90 7.63
CA GLY A 23 2.86 3.88 6.76
C GLY A 23 2.24 2.54 7.12
N VAL A 24 2.27 1.62 6.18
CA VAL A 24 1.95 0.22 6.44
C VAL A 24 2.99 -0.29 7.45
N SER A 25 2.53 -0.91 8.54
CA SER A 25 3.45 -1.55 9.49
C SER A 25 4.18 -2.71 8.83
N GLU A 26 5.44 -2.97 9.20
CA GLU A 26 6.19 -4.15 8.73
C GLU A 26 5.43 -5.48 8.95
N ASP A 27 4.54 -5.51 9.95
CA ASP A 27 3.67 -6.66 10.24
C ASP A 27 2.54 -6.89 9.23
N GLU A 28 2.15 -5.85 8.49
CA GLU A 28 1.13 -5.87 7.45
C GLU A 28 1.73 -5.78 6.04
N ALA A 29 3.01 -5.43 5.93
CA ALA A 29 3.68 -5.18 4.67
C ALA A 29 4.05 -6.48 3.93
N VAL A 30 3.72 -6.52 2.64
CA VAL A 30 4.17 -7.51 1.67
C VAL A 30 5.25 -6.93 0.75
N ARG A 31 6.06 -7.81 0.16
CA ARG A 31 7.01 -7.49 -0.90
C ARG A 31 6.97 -8.57 -1.99
N PRO A 32 7.28 -8.24 -3.26
CA PRO A 32 7.46 -9.25 -4.30
C PRO A 32 8.59 -10.21 -3.94
N LYS A 33 8.38 -11.50 -4.21
CA LYS A 33 9.45 -12.51 -4.11
C LYS A 33 10.56 -12.21 -5.12
N GLU A 34 11.73 -12.81 -4.91
CA GLU A 34 12.85 -12.65 -5.84
C GLU A 34 12.45 -13.08 -7.27
N GLY A 35 12.63 -12.17 -8.23
CA GLY A 35 12.25 -12.38 -9.64
C GLY A 35 10.80 -11.99 -9.98
N GLU A 36 9.94 -11.75 -8.99
CA GLU A 36 8.57 -11.27 -9.18
C GLU A 36 8.49 -9.74 -9.23
N SER A 37 7.45 -9.23 -9.91
CA SER A 37 7.17 -7.79 -10.01
C SER A 37 5.67 -7.55 -10.10
N LEU A 38 5.24 -6.38 -9.63
CA LEU A 38 3.86 -5.88 -9.77
C LEU A 38 3.74 -4.81 -10.85
N SER A 39 4.82 -4.57 -11.62
CA SER A 39 4.88 -3.46 -12.59
C SER A 39 4.04 -3.71 -13.84
N ASP A 40 3.70 -4.97 -14.08
CA ASP A 40 2.82 -5.46 -15.14
C ASP A 40 1.33 -5.38 -14.77
N ALA A 41 1.01 -5.19 -13.49
CA ALA A 41 -0.36 -5.14 -13.01
C ALA A 41 -1.03 -3.82 -13.43
N PRO A 42 -2.11 -3.86 -14.24
CA PRO A 42 -2.78 -2.65 -14.69
C PRO A 42 -3.50 -1.96 -13.53
N TYR A 43 -3.55 -0.63 -13.57
CA TYR A 43 -4.31 0.16 -12.61
C TYR A 43 -5.80 -0.18 -12.70
N CYS A 44 -6.43 -0.40 -11.55
CA CYS A 44 -7.87 -0.51 -11.47
C CYS A 44 -8.48 0.90 -11.49
N GLY A 45 -8.97 1.30 -12.66
CA GLY A 45 -9.73 2.53 -12.84
C GLY A 45 -11.19 2.40 -12.41
N SER A 46 -12.00 3.44 -12.68
CA SER A 46 -13.40 3.52 -12.25
C SER A 46 -14.32 2.41 -12.78
N PHE A 47 -13.90 1.68 -13.83
CA PHE A 47 -14.66 0.59 -14.44
C PHE A 47 -14.20 -0.80 -13.98
N GLY A 48 -13.24 -0.88 -13.05
CA GLY A 48 -12.68 -2.15 -12.58
C GLY A 48 -11.63 -2.73 -13.54
N CYS A 49 -11.44 -4.04 -13.46
CA CYS A 49 -10.47 -4.78 -14.26
C CYS A 49 -11.06 -5.29 -15.58
N VAL A 50 -10.26 -5.29 -16.64
CA VAL A 50 -10.68 -5.76 -17.97
C VAL A 50 -10.83 -7.28 -18.00
N ASN A 51 -9.97 -8.00 -17.28
CA ASN A 51 -10.03 -9.45 -17.17
C ASN A 51 -11.04 -9.83 -16.07
N PRO A 52 -12.06 -10.66 -16.37
CA PRO A 52 -13.09 -11.03 -15.39
C PRO A 52 -12.58 -11.88 -14.22
N TYR A 53 -11.39 -12.46 -14.32
CA TYR A 53 -10.75 -13.22 -13.24
C TYR A 53 -9.86 -12.38 -12.33
N GLN A 54 -9.74 -11.08 -12.61
CA GLN A 54 -8.99 -10.15 -11.78
C GLN A 54 -9.93 -9.29 -10.94
N PHE A 55 -9.47 -8.90 -9.77
CA PHE A 55 -10.15 -7.94 -8.91
C PHE A 55 -9.23 -6.77 -8.56
N CYS A 56 -9.85 -5.67 -8.17
CA CYS A 56 -9.14 -4.47 -7.75
C CYS A 56 -8.65 -4.65 -6.32
N ALA A 57 -7.34 -4.56 -6.13
CA ALA A 57 -6.73 -4.69 -4.81
C ALA A 57 -5.72 -3.59 -4.52
N GLU A 58 -5.71 -3.13 -3.28
CA GLU A 58 -4.62 -2.36 -2.70
C GLU A 58 -3.61 -3.31 -2.06
N ILE A 59 -2.34 -3.14 -2.41
CA ILE A 59 -1.24 -3.93 -1.88
C ILE A 59 -0.51 -3.12 -0.81
N PHE A 60 -0.37 -3.70 0.38
CA PHE A 60 0.25 -3.06 1.52
C PHE A 60 1.76 -3.24 1.43
N LEU A 61 2.47 -2.29 0.82
CA LEU A 61 3.92 -2.35 0.63
C LEU A 61 4.63 -1.63 1.77
N GLU A 62 5.93 -1.91 1.96
CA GLU A 62 6.75 -1.31 3.04
C GLU A 62 6.78 0.23 2.99
N PHE A 63 6.63 0.81 1.80
CA PHE A 63 6.61 2.25 1.58
C PHE A 63 5.19 2.85 1.54
N GLY A 64 4.14 2.05 1.71
CA GLY A 64 2.76 2.50 1.71
C GLY A 64 1.80 1.59 0.96
N ARG A 65 0.55 2.03 0.83
CA ARG A 65 -0.47 1.30 0.07
C ARG A 65 -0.31 1.60 -1.42
N SER A 66 -0.32 0.58 -2.25
CA SER A 66 -0.39 0.77 -3.69
C SER A 66 -1.72 1.43 -4.06
N PRO A 67 -1.78 2.15 -5.19
CA PRO A 67 -3.07 2.38 -5.83
C PRO A 67 -3.77 1.03 -6.08
N PRO A 68 -5.12 1.01 -6.20
CA PRO A 68 -5.83 -0.18 -6.61
C PRO A 68 -5.31 -0.68 -7.96
N ILE A 69 -4.82 -1.91 -7.99
CA ILE A 69 -4.34 -2.59 -9.21
C ILE A 69 -5.12 -3.87 -9.43
N CYS A 70 -5.16 -4.34 -10.68
CA CYS A 70 -5.80 -5.57 -11.05
C CYS A 70 -4.89 -6.76 -10.80
N VAL A 71 -5.31 -7.63 -9.89
CA VAL A 71 -4.57 -8.84 -9.51
C VAL A 71 -5.48 -10.05 -9.56
N PHE A 72 -4.87 -11.23 -9.68
CA PHE A 72 -5.56 -12.52 -9.55
C PHE A 72 -5.62 -12.93 -8.08
N ASP A 73 -6.40 -13.96 -7.77
CA ASP A 73 -6.59 -14.50 -6.42
C ASP A 73 -5.34 -15.22 -5.89
N ASP A 74 -4.46 -15.66 -6.78
CA ASP A 74 -3.14 -16.25 -6.50
C ASP A 74 -2.05 -15.21 -6.17
N ILE A 75 -2.38 -13.93 -6.01
CA ILE A 75 -1.39 -12.86 -5.78
C ILE A 75 -0.42 -13.14 -4.62
N CYS A 76 -0.88 -13.83 -3.57
CA CYS A 76 -0.04 -14.22 -2.44
C CYS A 76 0.99 -15.32 -2.77
N GLU A 77 0.89 -15.99 -3.92
CA GLU A 77 1.94 -16.89 -4.42
C GLU A 77 3.17 -16.11 -4.92
N ARG A 78 2.97 -14.88 -5.39
CA ARG A 78 4.01 -13.98 -5.93
C ARG A 78 4.62 -13.04 -4.88
N LEU A 79 3.96 -12.94 -3.73
CA LEU A 79 4.33 -12.04 -2.63
C LEU A 79 4.80 -12.81 -1.40
N GLU A 80 5.63 -12.17 -0.60
CA GLU A 80 6.03 -12.63 0.72
C GLU A 80 5.89 -11.53 1.75
N CYS A 81 5.79 -11.91 3.02
CA CYS A 81 5.69 -10.96 4.12
C CYS A 81 7.04 -10.37 4.49
N ALA A 82 7.07 -9.05 4.74
CA ALA A 82 8.26 -8.37 5.24
C ALA A 82 8.70 -8.96 6.60
N ASN A 83 7.73 -9.27 7.47
CA ASN A 83 7.94 -10.09 8.67
C ASN A 83 7.72 -11.58 8.37
N SER A 84 8.76 -12.40 8.56
CA SER A 84 8.75 -13.84 8.30
C SER A 84 7.82 -14.66 9.19
N ASN A 85 7.30 -14.09 10.29
CA ASN A 85 6.33 -14.74 11.17
C ASN A 85 4.87 -14.48 10.77
N ARG A 86 4.64 -13.88 9.60
CA ARG A 86 3.32 -13.51 9.07
C ARG A 86 3.03 -14.29 7.79
N THR A 87 1.76 -14.35 7.41
CA THR A 87 1.33 -14.93 6.12
C THR A 87 0.62 -13.88 5.27
N CYS A 88 0.81 -13.94 3.96
CA CYS A 88 0.06 -13.10 3.02
C CYS A 88 -1.39 -13.57 2.99
N ALA A 89 -2.31 -12.62 3.01
CA ALA A 89 -3.73 -12.88 2.83
C ALA A 89 -4.37 -11.83 1.93
N LEU A 90 -5.34 -12.30 1.17
CA LEU A 90 -6.26 -11.47 0.41
C LEU A 90 -7.56 -11.29 1.23
N PHE A 91 -7.97 -10.05 1.42
CA PHE A 91 -9.22 -9.70 2.07
C PHE A 91 -10.19 -9.11 1.05
N ASP A 92 -11.38 -9.71 1.00
CA ASP A 92 -12.48 -9.22 0.17
C ASP A 92 -12.88 -7.79 0.55
N GLY A 93 -13.18 -6.98 -0.45
CA GLY A 93 -13.52 -5.56 -0.34
C GLY A 93 -13.52 -4.87 -1.70
N PHE A 94 -13.86 -3.58 -1.73
CA PHE A 94 -13.68 -2.76 -2.94
C PHE A 94 -13.02 -1.41 -2.57
N PRO A 95 -11.69 -1.27 -2.79
CA PRO A 95 -10.77 -2.29 -3.26
C PRO A 95 -10.55 -3.42 -2.23
N ALA A 96 -10.24 -4.62 -2.72
CA ALA A 96 -9.73 -5.71 -1.88
C ALA A 96 -8.38 -5.29 -1.28
N GLN A 97 -7.91 -5.99 -0.25
CA GLN A 97 -6.63 -5.68 0.40
C GLN A 97 -5.73 -6.90 0.40
N VAL A 98 -4.48 -6.72 -0.04
CA VAL A 98 -3.43 -7.74 0.03
C VAL A 98 -2.42 -7.28 1.07
N LYS A 99 -2.35 -8.02 2.18
CA LYS A 99 -1.50 -7.66 3.32
C LYS A 99 -1.09 -8.88 4.13
N CYS A 100 -0.09 -8.68 4.97
CA CYS A 100 0.34 -9.68 5.93
C CYS A 100 -0.55 -9.71 7.17
N ILE A 101 -0.81 -10.92 7.64
CA ILE A 101 -1.54 -11.16 8.88
C ILE A 101 -0.80 -12.15 9.75
N LYS A 102 -1.20 -12.18 11.02
CA LYS A 102 -0.83 -13.29 11.88
C LYS A 102 -1.45 -14.57 11.31
N PRO A 103 -0.66 -15.65 11.13
CA PRO A 103 -1.17 -16.93 10.65
C PRO A 103 -2.24 -17.53 11.56
#